data_AF-A0A2M7G5T4-F1
#
_entry.id   AF-A0A2M7G5T4-F1
#
_cell.length_a   1.000
_cell.length_b   1.000
_cell.length_c   1.000
_cell.angle_alpha   90.00
_cell.angle_beta   90.00
_cell.angle_gamma   90.00
#
_symmetry.space_group_name_H-M   'P 1'
#
loop_
_entity.id
_entity.type
_entity.pdbx_description
1 polymer ?
#
loop_
_entity_poly.entity_id
_entity_poly.type
_entity_poly.pdbx_seq_one_letter_code
_entity_poly.pdbx_strand_id
1 'polypeptide(L)' 'MARFKPYNYDQTELLAISFKEQILPGTFEYTLNHLVERELDTSIFH' A
#
# COMPACT_ATOMS: atom_id res chain seq x y z
N MET A 1 12.06 6.90 -6.77
CA MET A 1 12.12 5.47 -7.08
C MET A 1 11.77 4.68 -5.83
N ALA A 2 10.90 3.68 -5.93
CA ALA A 2 10.54 2.82 -4.81
C ALA A 2 11.78 2.08 -4.28
N ARG A 3 12.03 2.18 -2.97
CA ARG A 3 13.16 1.55 -2.29
C ARG A 3 12.73 0.21 -1.72
N PHE A 4 12.57 -0.79 -2.59
CA PHE A 4 12.28 -2.14 -2.12
C PHE A 4 13.46 -2.69 -1.33
N LYS A 5 13.17 -3.31 -0.18
CA LYS A 5 14.18 -4.10 0.54
C LYS A 5 14.45 -5.39 -0.25
N PRO A 6 15.70 -5.87 -0.32
CA PRO A 6 16.00 -7.16 -0.92
C PRO A 6 15.20 -8.27 -0.25
N TYR A 7 14.59 -9.13 -1.06
CA TYR A 7 13.84 -10.28 -0.56
C TYR A 7 14.80 -11.38 -0.10
N ASN A 8 14.65 -11.86 1.12
CA ASN A 8 15.42 -12.97 1.66
C ASN A 8 14.55 -14.24 1.69
N TYR A 9 14.96 -15.30 0.99
CA TYR A 9 14.23 -16.57 0.95
C TYR A 9 14.26 -17.33 2.28
N ASP A 10 15.25 -17.06 3.13
CA ASP A 10 15.32 -17.61 4.48
C ASP A 10 14.43 -16.86 5.48
N GLN A 11 13.74 -15.79 5.04
CA GLN A 11 12.84 -15.03 5.90
C GLN A 11 11.57 -15.84 6.19
N THR A 12 11.48 -16.38 7.40
CA THR A 12 10.32 -17.16 7.86
C THR A 12 9.22 -16.31 8.48
N GLU A 13 9.53 -15.06 8.82
CA GLU A 13 8.62 -14.17 9.55
C GLU A 13 8.25 -12.93 8.73
N LEU A 14 6.96 -12.58 8.73
CA LEU A 14 6.47 -11.33 8.16
C LEU A 14 6.25 -10.32 9.29
N LEU A 15 6.88 -9.15 9.18
CA LEU A 15 6.58 -8.03 10.05
C LEU A 15 5.24 -7.43 9.62
N ALA A 16 4.25 -7.51 10.50
CA ALA A 16 3.03 -6.75 10.32
C ALA A 16 3.39 -5.26 10.36
N ILE A 17 3.04 -4.55 9.29
CA ILE A 17 3.23 -3.10 9.16
C ILE A 17 1.90 -2.45 8.88
N SER A 18 1.68 -1.29 9.47
CA SER A 18 0.47 -0.51 9.26
C SER A 18 0.51 0.13 7.88
N PHE A 19 -0.31 -0.36 6.95
CA PHE A 19 -0.38 0.19 5.60
C PHE A 19 -0.65 1.70 5.59
N LYS A 20 -1.50 2.18 6.51
CA LYS A 20 -1.81 3.60 6.67
C LYS A 20 -0.58 4.44 7.03
N GLU A 21 0.39 3.87 7.74
CA GLU A 21 1.65 4.55 8.09
C GLU A 21 2.67 4.53 6.94
N GLN A 22 2.46 3.70 5.92
CA GLN A 22 3.33 3.60 4.74
C GLN A 22 2.87 4.48 3.57
N ILE A 23 1.60 4.86 3.56
CA ILE A 23 1.02 5.68 2.50
C ILE A 23 1.26 7.16 2.82
N LEU A 24 2.35 7.70 2.25
CA LEU A 24 2.82 9.06 2.55
C LEU A 24 2.21 10.09 1.58
N PRO A 25 1.70 11.24 2.06
CA PRO A 25 1.19 12.30 1.19
C PRO A 25 2.21 12.76 0.14
N GLY A 26 1.72 13.08 -1.06
CA GLY A 26 2.56 13.49 -2.19
C GLY A 26 3.28 12.35 -2.91
N THR A 27 3.06 11.09 -2.49
CA THR A 27 3.47 9.90 -3.25
C THR A 27 2.38 9.46 -4.22
N PHE A 28 2.77 8.70 -5.24
CA PHE A 28 1.82 8.11 -6.18
C PHE A 28 0.86 7.15 -5.49
N GLU A 29 1.38 6.34 -4.56
CA GLU A 29 0.64 5.35 -3.80
C GLU A 29 -0.45 6.00 -2.93
N TYR A 30 -0.17 7.18 -2.36
CA TYR A 30 -1.18 7.97 -1.66
C TYR A 30 -2.30 8.43 -2.58
N THR A 31 -1.97 8.97 -3.76
CA THR A 31 -2.98 9.38 -4.73
C THR A 31 -3.83 8.20 -5.19
N LEU A 32 -3.22 7.06 -5.49
CA LEU A 32 -3.93 5.85 -5.90
C LEU A 32 -4.89 5.36 -4.80
N ASN A 33 -4.42 5.25 -3.57
CA ASN A 33 -5.27 4.83 -2.45
C ASN A 33 -6.44 5.81 -2.23
N HIS A 34 -6.20 7.12 -2.32
CA HIS A 34 -7.24 8.13 -2.19
C HIS A 34 -8.33 7.99 -3.25
N LEU A 35 -7.94 7.81 -4.51
CA LEU A 35 -8.88 7.64 -5.62
C LEU A 35 -9.76 6.39 -5.42
N VAL A 36 -9.15 5.26 -5.07
CA VAL A 36 -9.88 4.00 -4.88
C VAL A 36 -10.87 4.09 -3.71
N GLU A 37 -10.47 4.70 -2.59
CA GLU A 37 -11.29 4.77 -1.38
C GLU A 37 -12.40 5.82 -1.45
N ARG A 38 -12.21 6.90 -2.21
CA ARG A 38 -13.10 8.08 -2.14
C ARG A 38 -13.78 8.46 -3.43
N GLU A 39 -13.17 8.12 -4.56
CA GLU A 39 -13.60 8.62 -5.87
C GLU A 39 -14.14 7.51 -6.78
N LEU A 40 -13.78 6.25 -6.53
CA LEU A 40 -14.29 5.10 -7.28
C LEU A 40 -15.53 4.50 -6.62
N ASP A 41 -16.56 4.25 -7.42
CA ASP A 41 -17.70 3.43 -7.02
C ASP A 41 -17.31 1.95 -7.05
N THR A 42 -17.20 1.35 -5.88
CA THR A 42 -16.84 -0.05 -5.66
C THR A 42 -18.03 -0.91 -5.23
N SER A 43 -19.26 -0.38 -5.33
CA SER A 43 -20.49 -1.08 -4.93
C SER A 43 -20.69 -2.45 -5.59
N ILE A 44 -20.10 -2.67 -6.77
CA ILE A 44 -20.13 -3.96 -7.48
C ILE A 44 -19.45 -5.12 -6.71
N PHE A 45 -18.63 -4.82 -5.71
CA PHE A 45 -17.86 -5.82 -4.94
C PHE A 45 -18.47 -6.14 -3.56
N HIS A 46 -19.62 -5.54 -3.22
CA HIS A 46 -20.29 -5.67 -1.91
C HIS A 46 -21.66 -6.32 -2.01
#